data_AF-A0A376RKE1-F1
#
_entry.id   AF-A0A376RKE1-F1
#
_cell.length_a   1.000
_cell.length_b   1.000
_cell.length_c   1.000
_cell.angle_alpha   90.00
_cell.angle_beta   90.00
_cell.angle_gamma   90.00
#
_symmetry.space_group_name_H-M   'P 1'
#
loop_
_entity.id
_entity.type
_entity.pdbx_description
1 polymer ?
#
loop_
_entity_poly.entity_id
_entity_poly.type
_entity_poly.pdbx_seq_one_letter_code
_entity_poly.pdbx_strand_id
1 'polypeptide(L)'
;MTIKLIVGLANPGAEYAATRHNAGAWFVDLLAERLRAPLREEAKFFGYTSRVTLGGEDVRLLVPTTFMNLSGKAVAAMASFFRINPDEILVAHDETGSASWRRQI
;
A
#
# COMPACT_ATOMS: atom_id res chain seq x y z
N MET A 1 6.90 -0.16 -18.61
CA MET A 1 6.09 0.54 -17.59
C MET A 1 6.63 0.15 -16.24
N THR A 2 6.82 1.10 -15.35
CA THR A 2 7.52 0.89 -14.07
C THR A 2 6.58 1.30 -12.95
N ILE A 3 6.41 0.44 -11.95
CA ILE A 3 5.60 0.75 -10.77
C ILE A 3 6.28 1.88 -9.98
N LYS A 4 5.53 2.93 -9.67
CA LYS A 4 5.98 4.10 -8.88
C LYS A 4 5.29 4.20 -7.52
N LEU A 5 4.18 3.49 -7.33
CA LEU A 5 3.45 3.45 -6.06
C LEU A 5 3.01 2.03 -5.75
N ILE A 6 3.32 1.56 -4.54
CA ILE A 6 2.82 0.32 -3.97
C ILE A 6 1.91 0.67 -2.80
N VAL A 7 0.66 0.22 -2.86
CA VAL A 7 -0.36 0.48 -1.84
C VAL A 7 -0.71 -0.82 -1.14
N GLY A 8 -0.68 -0.84 0.19
CA GLY A 8 -1.17 -1.93 1.01
C GLY A 8 -2.51 -1.58 1.62
N LEU A 9 -3.60 -2.21 1.17
CA LEU A 9 -4.91 -2.01 1.77
C LEU A 9 -4.98 -2.68 3.16
N ALA A 10 -5.66 -2.02 4.08
CA ALA A 10 -5.95 -2.50 5.42
C ALA A 10 -7.20 -1.81 5.97
N ASN A 11 -7.79 -2.41 7.01
CA ASN A 11 -8.73 -1.72 7.88
C ASN A 11 -7.99 -1.19 9.13
N PRO A 12 -8.20 0.08 9.52
CA PRO A 12 -7.60 0.66 10.72
C PRO A 12 -8.28 0.10 11.99
N GLY A 13 -7.49 -0.14 13.04
CA GLY A 13 -7.97 -0.60 14.35
C GLY A 13 -7.28 -1.89 14.83
N ALA A 14 -7.01 -1.99 16.14
CA ALA A 14 -6.32 -3.14 16.74
C ALA A 14 -7.07 -4.47 16.53
N GLU A 15 -8.39 -4.42 16.40
CA GLU A 15 -9.26 -5.55 16.11
C GLU A 15 -9.04 -6.17 14.71
N TYR A 16 -8.48 -5.40 13.76
CA TYR A 16 -8.18 -5.88 12.40
C TYR A 16 -6.73 -6.34 12.23
N ALA A 17 -5.85 -6.02 13.18
CA ALA A 17 -4.40 -6.22 13.07
C ALA A 17 -3.99 -7.67 12.77
N ALA A 18 -4.78 -8.65 13.22
CA ALA A 18 -4.53 -10.09 13.01
C ALA A 18 -5.48 -10.74 11.98
N THR A 19 -6.27 -9.95 11.25
CA THR A 19 -7.21 -10.48 10.24
C THR A 19 -6.55 -10.57 8.86
N ARG A 20 -6.97 -11.55 8.05
CA ARG A 20 -6.48 -11.74 6.67
C ARG A 20 -6.68 -10.49 5.80
N HIS A 21 -7.61 -9.62 6.17
CA HIS A 21 -7.90 -8.34 5.53
C HIS A 21 -6.75 -7.33 5.56
N ASN A 22 -5.74 -7.52 6.42
CA ASN A 22 -4.57 -6.64 6.49
C ASN A 22 -3.35 -7.19 5.72
N ALA A 23 -3.52 -8.23 4.90
CA ALA A 23 -2.43 -8.82 4.10
C ALA A 23 -1.75 -7.79 3.18
N GLY A 24 -2.49 -6.79 2.69
CA GLY A 24 -1.95 -5.68 1.90
C GLY A 24 -0.97 -4.84 2.71
N ALA A 25 -1.35 -4.40 3.92
CA ALA A 25 -0.45 -3.68 4.81
C ALA A 25 0.77 -4.51 5.21
N TRP A 26 0.60 -5.79 5.57
CA TRP A 26 1.73 -6.66 5.93
C TRP A 26 2.76 -6.78 4.81
N PHE A 27 2.31 -6.84 3.56
CA PHE A 27 3.20 -6.85 2.41
C PHE A 27 4.06 -5.57 2.34
N VAL A 28 3.42 -4.40 2.51
CA VAL A 28 4.12 -3.11 2.48
C VAL A 28 5.04 -2.93 3.68
N ASP A 29 4.61 -3.34 4.87
CA ASP A 29 5.42 -3.30 6.10
C ASP A 29 6.70 -4.14 5.95
N LEU A 30 6.56 -5.39 5.49
CA LEU A 30 7.69 -6.28 5.27
C LEU A 30 8.64 -5.75 4.19
N LEU A 31 8.09 -5.11 3.15
CA LEU A 31 8.91 -4.48 2.10
C LEU A 31 9.70 -3.29 2.66
N ALA A 32 9.05 -2.43 3.44
CA ALA A 32 9.66 -1.29 4.12
C ALA A 32 10.76 -1.74 5.10
N GLU A 33 10.51 -2.80 5.86
CA GLU A 33 11.48 -3.39 6.80
C GLU A 33 12.72 -3.92 6.08
N ARG A 34 12.54 -4.74 5.04
CA ARG A 34 13.65 -5.33 4.25
C ARG A 34 14.52 -4.26 3.60
N LEU A 35 13.91 -3.13 3.21
CA LEU A 35 14.59 -1.99 2.59
C LEU A 35 15.04 -0.93 3.60
N ARG A 36 14.87 -1.17 4.91
CA ARG A 36 15.24 -0.26 6.01
C ARG A 36 14.66 1.15 5.85
N ALA A 37 13.44 1.24 5.33
CA ALA A 37 12.76 2.48 4.99
C ALA A 37 11.47 2.60 5.80
N PRO A 38 11.56 2.95 7.10
CA PRO A 38 10.41 2.91 8.00
C PRO A 38 9.28 3.81 7.49
N LEU A 39 8.06 3.29 7.57
CA LEU A 39 6.85 4.03 7.24
C LEU A 39 6.61 5.14 8.27
N ARG A 40 6.18 6.32 7.80
CA ARG A 40 5.83 7.47 8.65
C ARG A 40 4.45 7.97 8.30
N GLU A 41 3.69 8.39 9.30
CA GLU A 41 2.37 8.94 9.06
C GLU A 41 2.48 10.31 8.36
N GLU A 42 1.77 10.45 7.25
CA GLU A 42 1.63 11.72 6.54
C GLU A 42 0.15 12.04 6.37
N ALA A 43 -0.37 12.94 7.22
CA ALA A 43 -1.78 13.33 7.23
C ALA A 43 -2.29 13.81 5.85
N LYS A 44 -1.41 14.44 5.06
CA LYS A 44 -1.69 14.87 3.68
C LYS A 44 -2.10 13.71 2.76
N PHE A 45 -1.58 12.52 3.01
CA PHE A 45 -1.82 11.33 2.21
C PHE A 45 -2.74 10.33 2.90
N PHE A 46 -3.29 10.68 4.08
CA PHE A 46 -4.24 9.85 4.82
C PHE A 46 -3.70 8.44 5.12
N GLY A 47 -2.41 8.35 5.48
CA GLY A 47 -1.79 7.06 5.72
C GLY A 47 -0.32 7.13 6.11
N TYR A 48 0.25 5.95 6.30
CA TYR A 48 1.68 5.75 6.46
C TYR A 48 2.35 5.65 5.10
N THR A 49 3.50 6.31 4.96
CA THR A 49 4.21 6.43 3.70
C THR A 49 5.69 6.16 3.87
N SER A 50 6.33 5.72 2.79
CA SER A 50 7.79 5.67 2.70
C SER A 50 8.23 5.80 1.26
N ARG A 51 9.53 5.98 1.06
CA ARG A 51 10.17 6.05 -0.25
C ARG A 51 11.31 5.04 -0.26
N VAL A 52 11.34 4.20 -1.28
CA VAL A 52 12.33 3.13 -1.42
C VAL A 52 12.92 3.12 -2.82
N THR A 53 14.10 2.53 -2.96
CA THR A 53 14.67 2.20 -4.27
C THR A 53 14.50 0.71 -4.51
N LEU A 54 13.81 0.33 -5.58
CA LEU A 54 13.53 -1.05 -5.93
C LEU A 54 13.90 -1.29 -7.39
N GLY A 55 14.87 -2.19 -7.64
CA GLY A 55 15.36 -2.42 -9.01
C GLY A 55 16.02 -1.20 -9.67
N GLY A 56 16.54 -0.26 -8.87
CA GLY A 56 17.11 1.01 -9.36
C GLY A 56 16.09 2.14 -9.52
N GLU A 57 14.81 1.87 -9.30
CA GLU A 57 13.70 2.80 -9.52
C GLU A 57 13.19 3.37 -8.20
N ASP A 58 12.74 4.62 -8.23
CA ASP A 58 12.15 5.28 -7.08
C ASP A 58 10.68 4.90 -6.91
N VAL A 59 10.35 4.26 -5.79
CA VAL A 59 9.02 3.72 -5.52
C VAL A 59 8.50 4.27 -4.20
N ARG A 60 7.24 4.72 -4.21
CA ARG A 60 6.52 5.14 -3.02
C ARG A 60 5.75 3.98 -2.41
N LEU A 61 5.75 3.92 -1.09
CA LEU A 61 4.94 3.00 -0.32
C LEU A 61 3.81 3.78 0.34
N LEU A 62 2.61 3.20 0.38
CA LEU A 62 1.44 3.77 1.05
C LEU A 62 0.65 2.67 1.77
N VAL A 63 0.36 2.89 3.04
CA VAL A 63 -0.64 2.13 3.80
C VAL A 63 -1.70 3.14 4.28
N PRO A 64 -2.88 3.19 3.65
CA PRO A 64 -3.94 4.10 4.07
C PRO A 64 -4.38 3.82 5.52
N THR A 65 -4.57 4.88 6.30
CA THR A 65 -5.20 4.81 7.64
C THR A 65 -6.69 5.14 7.60
N THR A 66 -7.26 5.31 6.40
CA THR A 66 -8.71 5.37 6.20
C THR A 66 -9.33 3.99 6.27
N PHE A 67 -10.62 3.90 6.56
CA PHE A 67 -11.37 2.66 6.32
C PHE A 67 -11.19 2.19 4.87
N MET A 68 -11.20 0.87 4.66
CA MET A 68 -10.85 0.26 3.37
C MET A 68 -11.75 0.72 2.20
N ASN A 69 -13.04 0.97 2.47
CA ASN A 69 -13.98 1.55 1.50
C ASN A 69 -13.65 3.01 1.12
N LEU A 70 -12.76 3.67 1.86
CA LEU A 70 -12.31 5.05 1.64
C LEU A 70 -10.83 5.13 1.21
N SER A 71 -10.13 4.01 1.04
CA SER A 71 -8.72 3.98 0.65
C SER A 71 -8.44 4.67 -0.68
N GLY A 72 -9.44 4.75 -1.58
CA GLY A 72 -9.35 5.52 -2.82
C GLY A 72 -8.97 6.99 -2.61
N LYS A 73 -9.34 7.60 -1.46
CA LYS A 73 -8.95 8.97 -1.11
C LYS A 73 -7.43 9.10 -0.90
N ALA A 74 -6.84 8.16 -0.16
CA ALA A 74 -5.39 8.15 0.10
C ALA A 74 -4.60 7.91 -1.19
N VAL A 75 -5.02 6.92 -1.98
CA VAL A 75 -4.38 6.58 -3.26
C VAL A 75 -4.45 7.75 -4.23
N ALA A 76 -5.63 8.37 -4.40
CA ALA A 76 -5.80 9.51 -5.30
C ALA A 76 -4.99 10.74 -4.87
N ALA A 77 -4.90 11.00 -3.57
CA ALA A 77 -4.11 12.12 -3.03
C ALA A 77 -2.61 11.95 -3.36
N MET A 78 -2.05 10.75 -3.17
CA MET A 78 -0.64 10.49 -3.47
C MET A 78 -0.39 10.46 -4.98
N ALA A 79 -1.24 9.78 -5.76
CA ALA A 79 -1.11 9.68 -7.21
C ALA A 79 -1.15 11.06 -7.89
N SER A 80 -2.10 11.92 -7.49
CA SER A 80 -2.22 13.27 -8.04
C SER A 80 -1.02 14.14 -7.69
N PHE A 81 -0.54 14.07 -6.44
CA PHE A 81 0.57 14.91 -5.99
C PHE A 81 1.89 14.56 -6.69
N PHE A 82 2.15 13.27 -6.94
CA PHE A 82 3.37 12.79 -7.60
C PHE A 82 3.21 12.54 -9.10
N ARG A 83 2.03 12.82 -9.67
CA ARG A 83 1.69 12.60 -11.08
C ARG A 83 1.96 11.15 -11.52
N ILE A 84 1.46 10.21 -10.72
CA ILE A 84 1.56 8.77 -10.96
C ILE A 84 0.32 8.33 -11.71
N ASN A 85 0.51 7.67 -12.85
CA ASN A 85 -0.60 7.14 -13.65
C ASN A 85 -1.17 5.86 -13.01
N PRO A 86 -2.45 5.52 -13.23
CA PRO A 86 -3.06 4.32 -12.63
C PRO A 86 -2.33 3.00 -12.94
N ASP A 87 -1.74 2.87 -14.13
CA ASP A 87 -0.95 1.72 -14.58
C ASP A 87 0.45 1.64 -13.94
N GLU A 88 0.86 2.68 -13.21
CA GLU A 88 2.10 2.72 -12.41
C GLU A 88 1.84 2.42 -10.92
N ILE A 89 0.60 2.06 -10.55
CA ILE A 89 0.18 1.77 -9.17
C ILE A 89 -0.06 0.27 -9.01
N LEU A 90 0.64 -0.33 -8.06
CA LEU A 90 0.39 -1.70 -7.59
C LEU A 90 -0.39 -1.64 -6.28
N VAL A 91 -1.56 -2.26 -6.24
CA VAL A 91 -2.38 -2.35 -5.02
C VAL A 91 -2.36 -3.79 -4.50
N ALA A 92 -1.79 -3.98 -3.31
CA ALA A 92 -1.84 -5.23 -2.56
C ALA A 92 -3.06 -5.22 -1.63
N HIS A 93 -3.91 -6.24 -1.77
CA HIS A 93 -5.08 -6.47 -0.93
C HIS A 93 -5.33 -7.97 -0.77
N ASP A 94 -6.20 -8.37 0.16
CA ASP A 94 -6.61 -9.76 0.29
C ASP A 94 -7.69 -10.13 -0.74
N GLU A 95 -7.62 -11.34 -1.29
CA GLU A 95 -8.64 -11.85 -2.19
C GLU A 95 -9.74 -12.53 -1.37
N THR A 96 -10.93 -11.92 -1.28
CA THR A 96 -12.12 -12.61 -0.79
C THR A 96 -12.75 -13.35 -1.98
N GLY A 97 -12.22 -14.53 -2.34
CA GLY A 97 -12.73 -15.18 -3.55
C GLY A 97 -12.09 -16.44 -4.14
N SER A 98 -11.21 -17.19 -3.46
CA SER A 98 -11.02 -18.62 -3.79
C SER A 98 -10.29 -19.35 -2.66
N ALA A 99 -10.62 -20.62 -2.42
CA ALA A 99 -10.00 -21.47 -1.40
C ALA A 99 -8.52 -21.84 -1.71
N SER A 100 -7.82 -21.05 -2.52
CA SER A 100 -6.41 -21.26 -2.85
C SER A 100 -5.70 -19.91 -2.96
N TRP A 101 -4.59 -19.75 -2.24
CA TRP A 101 -3.70 -18.59 -2.39
C TRP A 101 -3.28 -18.46 -3.86
N ARG A 102 -3.78 -17.45 -4.58
CA ARG A 102 -3.38 -17.14 -5.95
C ARG A 102 -2.78 -15.74 -6.00
N ARG A 103 -1.56 -15.64 -6.53
CA ARG A 103 -0.95 -14.36 -6.89
C ARG A 103 -1.39 -14.02 -8.32
N GLN A 104 -2.25 -13.02 -8.48
CA GLN A 104 -2.50 -12.38 -9.78
C GLN A 104 -1.72 -11.05 -9.78
N ILE A 105 -0.88 -10.86 -10.78
CA ILE A 105 -0.14 -9.61 -11.03
C ILE A 105 -0.87 -8.86 -12.12
#